data_AF-A0A9E5IYW6-F1
#
_entry.id   AF-A0A9E5IYW6-F1
#
_cell.length_a   1.000
_cell.length_b   1.000
_cell.length_c   1.000
_cell.angle_alpha   90.00
_cell.angle_beta   90.00
_cell.angle_gamma   90.00
#
_symmetry.space_group_name_H-M   'P 1'
#
loop_
_entity.id
_entity.type
_entity.pdbx_description
1 polymer ?
#
loop_
_entity_poly.entity_id
_entity_poly.type
_entity_poly.pdbx_seq_one_letter_code
_entity_poly.pdbx_strand_id
1 'polypeptide(L)'
;MKTAYELAMERLATKEPVRNLTEAQKKALAEIDSTYRAKIAERETFLGTKIAAVRATGGGEEAEVLQEELARDLRGIRDEWDQKKEKARNGG
;
A
#
# COMPACT_ATOMS: atom_id res chain seq x y z
N MET A 1 2.50 8.66 -33.13
CA MET A 1 3.86 8.64 -32.53
C MET A 1 3.79 7.77 -31.29
N LYS A 2 4.60 6.71 -31.19
CA LYS A 2 4.64 5.87 -29.98
C LYS A 2 5.30 6.66 -28.85
N THR A 3 4.80 6.54 -27.63
CA THR A 3 5.35 7.20 -26.44
C THR A 3 6.69 6.57 -26.04
N ALA A 4 7.52 7.32 -25.32
CA ALA A 4 8.81 6.82 -24.84
C ALA A 4 8.69 5.56 -23.96
N TYR A 5 7.55 5.42 -23.26
CA TYR A 5 7.21 4.24 -22.48
C TYR A 5 6.98 3.01 -23.37
N GLU A 6 6.20 3.15 -24.44
CA GLU A 6 5.93 2.06 -25.38
C GLU A 6 7.21 1.57 -26.08
N LEU A 7 8.10 2.51 -26.45
CA LEU A 7 9.38 2.17 -27.07
C LEU A 7 10.36 1.48 -26.09
N ALA A 8 10.32 1.86 -24.81
CA ALA A 8 11.11 1.22 -23.77
C ALA A 8 10.63 -0.22 -23.50
N MET A 9 9.31 -0.46 -23.52
CA MET A 9 8.71 -1.78 -23.34
C MET A 9 9.02 -2.72 -24.53
N GLU A 10 9.02 -2.19 -25.77
CA GLU A 10 9.36 -2.95 -26.98
C GLU A 10 10.80 -3.49 -26.94
N ARG A 11 11.74 -2.69 -26.39
CA ARG A 11 13.16 -3.07 -26.24
C ARG A 11 13.40 -4.05 -25.09
N LEU A 12 12.59 -3.97 -24.03
CA LEU A 12 12.69 -4.87 -22.87
C LEU A 12 12.18 -6.28 -23.21
N ALA A 13 11.12 -6.38 -24.03
CA ALA A 13 10.52 -7.64 -24.47
C ALA A 13 11.47 -8.54 -25.29
N THR A 14 12.52 -7.97 -25.90
CA THR A 14 13.45 -8.71 -26.77
C THR A 14 14.57 -9.49 -26.07
N LYS A 15 14.78 -9.35 -24.75
CA LYS A 15 15.95 -9.97 -24.07
C LYS A 15 15.65 -10.99 -22.98
N GLU A 16 14.48 -10.97 -22.38
CA GLU A 16 13.96 -11.96 -21.43
C GLU A 16 12.44 -11.97 -21.57
N PRO A 17 11.71 -13.05 -21.25
CA PRO A 17 10.25 -12.96 -21.14
C PRO A 17 9.94 -12.05 -19.95
N VAL A 18 9.86 -10.75 -20.21
CA VAL A 18 9.28 -9.78 -19.29
C VAL A 18 7.86 -10.29 -19.09
N ARG A 19 7.57 -10.82 -17.90
CA ARG A 19 6.20 -11.15 -17.47
C ARG A 19 5.45 -9.83 -17.39
N ASN A 20 4.98 -9.37 -18.55
CA ASN A 20 4.17 -8.18 -18.67
C ASN A 20 2.84 -8.48 -17.98
N LEU A 21 2.49 -7.66 -17.00
CA LEU A 21 1.21 -7.77 -16.33
C LEU A 21 0.09 -7.55 -17.35
N THR A 22 -0.93 -8.39 -17.32
CA THR A 22 -2.14 -8.20 -18.14
C THR A 22 -2.87 -6.94 -17.69
N GLU A 23 -3.72 -6.37 -18.56
CA GLU A 23 -4.56 -5.22 -18.17
C GLU A 23 -5.46 -5.54 -16.98
N ALA A 24 -5.92 -6.79 -16.86
CA ALA A 24 -6.66 -7.25 -15.70
C ALA A 24 -5.82 -7.23 -14.41
N GLN A 25 -4.57 -7.69 -14.47
CA GLN A 25 -3.64 -7.65 -13.33
C GLN A 25 -3.30 -6.21 -12.93
N LYS A 26 -3.06 -5.32 -13.90
CA LYS A 26 -2.83 -3.89 -13.64
C LYS A 26 -4.03 -3.24 -12.96
N LYS A 27 -5.24 -3.52 -13.44
CA LYS A 27 -6.49 -3.02 -12.84
C LYS A 27 -6.65 -3.53 -11.40
N ALA A 28 -6.46 -4.84 -11.18
CA ALA A 28 -6.54 -5.43 -9.85
C ALA A 28 -5.53 -4.81 -8.88
N LEU A 29 -4.29 -4.57 -9.32
CA LEU A 29 -3.27 -3.90 -8.52
C LEU A 29 -3.66 -2.45 -8.16
N ALA A 30 -4.22 -1.69 -9.10
CA ALA A 30 -4.68 -0.33 -8.83
C ALA A 30 -5.83 -0.29 -7.82
N GLU A 31 -6.79 -1.22 -7.92
CA GLU A 31 -7.89 -1.36 -6.96
C GLU A 31 -7.38 -1.74 -5.56
N ILE A 32 -6.43 -2.68 -5.49
CA ILE A 32 -5.74 -3.03 -4.24
C ILE A 32 -5.05 -1.79 -3.67
N ASP A 33 -4.23 -1.08 -4.44
CA ASP A 33 -3.52 0.09 -3.96
C ASP A 33 -4.45 1.17 -3.42
N SER A 34 -5.54 1.48 -4.13
CA SER A 34 -6.53 2.45 -3.66
C SER A 34 -7.15 2.02 -2.32
N THR A 35 -7.51 0.74 -2.21
CA THR A 35 -8.14 0.19 -1.01
C THR A 35 -7.21 0.26 0.21
N TYR A 36 -5.95 -0.17 0.06
CA TYR A 36 -5.02 -0.19 1.18
C TYR A 36 -4.50 1.19 1.57
N ARG A 37 -4.39 2.13 0.62
CA ARG A 37 -4.13 3.54 0.94
C ARG A 37 -5.26 4.14 1.78
N ALA A 38 -6.51 3.85 1.45
CA ALA A 38 -7.65 4.30 2.24
C ALA A 38 -7.64 3.69 3.65
N LYS A 39 -7.38 2.38 3.79
CA LYS A 39 -7.24 1.71 5.10
C LYS A 39 -6.16 2.35 5.99
N ILE A 40 -5.00 2.67 5.40
CA ILE A 40 -3.91 3.35 6.12
C ILE A 40 -4.37 4.73 6.59
N ALA A 41 -4.92 5.54 5.69
CA ALA A 41 -5.35 6.90 6.00
C ALA A 41 -6.43 6.93 7.09
N GLU A 42 -7.38 6.00 7.04
CA GLU A 42 -8.41 5.82 8.06
C GLU A 42 -7.77 5.50 9.42
N ARG A 43 -6.85 4.53 9.48
CA ARG A 43 -6.21 4.12 10.73
C ARG A 43 -5.34 5.23 11.33
N GLU A 44 -4.56 5.91 10.49
CA GLU A 44 -3.74 7.06 10.89
C GLU A 44 -4.62 8.21 11.42
N THR A 45 -5.73 8.51 10.76
CA THR A 45 -6.66 9.56 11.22
C THR A 45 -7.30 9.17 12.56
N PHE A 46 -7.78 7.93 12.67
CA PHE A 46 -8.47 7.47 13.87
C PHE A 46 -7.57 7.43 15.10
N LEU A 47 -6.40 6.79 15.03
CA LEU A 47 -5.49 6.74 16.17
C LEU A 47 -4.74 8.07 16.36
N GLY A 48 -4.43 8.79 15.29
CA GLY A 48 -3.79 10.10 15.36
C GLY A 48 -4.62 11.12 16.14
N THR A 49 -5.94 11.15 15.92
CA THR A 49 -6.85 12.03 16.71
C THR A 49 -6.88 11.66 18.18
N LYS A 50 -6.90 10.36 18.53
CA LYS A 50 -6.83 9.90 19.93
C LYS A 50 -5.50 10.24 20.60
N ILE A 51 -4.38 9.97 19.93
CA ILE A 51 -3.03 10.29 20.42
C ILE A 51 -2.93 11.79 20.71
N ALA A 52 -3.42 12.63 19.79
CA ALA A 52 -3.41 14.08 19.98
C ALA A 52 -4.25 14.51 21.19
N ALA A 53 -5.44 13.92 21.38
CA ALA A 53 -6.30 14.22 22.53
C ALA A 53 -5.65 13.82 23.87
N VAL A 54 -5.08 12.62 23.96
CA VAL A 54 -4.40 12.11 25.16
C VAL A 54 -3.17 12.96 25.50
N ARG A 55 -2.39 13.37 24.49
CA ARG A 55 -1.24 14.27 24.69
C ARG A 55 -1.67 15.63 25.22
N ALA A 56 -2.79 16.17 24.75
CA ALA A 56 -3.31 17.45 25.21
C ALA A 56 -3.71 17.43 26.70
N THR A 57 -4.04 16.25 27.25
CA THR A 57 -4.35 16.06 28.68
C THR A 57 -3.16 15.57 29.50
N GLY A 58 -1.95 15.52 28.93
CA GLY A 58 -0.73 15.12 29.65
C GLY A 58 -0.50 13.60 29.75
N GLY A 59 -1.26 12.78 29.03
CA GLY A 59 -1.15 11.31 29.06
C GLY A 59 0.01 10.77 28.23
N GLY A 60 1.26 11.06 28.60
CA GLY A 60 2.46 10.65 27.83
C GLY A 60 2.53 9.14 27.59
N GLU A 61 2.43 8.34 28.64
CA GLU A 61 2.49 6.87 28.57
C GLU A 61 1.36 6.28 27.73
N GLU A 62 0.12 6.75 27.92
CA GLU A 62 -1.03 6.29 27.12
C GLU A 62 -0.87 6.65 25.64
N ALA A 63 -0.32 7.83 25.34
CA ALA A 63 -0.02 8.22 23.96
C ALA A 63 1.04 7.33 23.33
N GLU A 64 2.06 6.90 24.07
CA GLU A 64 3.07 5.94 23.59
C GLU A 64 2.44 4.58 23.27
N VAL A 65 1.58 4.06 24.15
CA VAL A 65 0.83 2.82 23.91
C VAL A 65 0.01 2.90 22.62
N LEU A 66 -0.71 4.00 22.41
CA LEU A 66 -1.50 4.22 21.19
C LEU A 66 -0.62 4.37 19.93
N GLN A 67 0.59 4.92 20.06
CA GLN A 67 1.56 4.97 18.95
C GLN A 67 2.08 3.59 18.57
N GLU A 68 2.36 2.73 19.56
CA GLU A 68 2.74 1.36 19.30
C GLU A 68 1.61 0.54 18.67
N GLU A 69 0.36 0.76 19.08
CA GLU A 69 -0.82 0.18 18.45
C GLU A 69 -0.88 0.58 16.97
N LEU A 70 -0.80 1.88 16.67
CA LEU A 70 -0.80 2.39 15.29
C LEU A 70 0.32 1.76 14.46
N ALA A 71 1.53 1.65 15.02
CA ALA A 71 2.67 1.05 14.33
C ALA A 71 2.44 -0.45 14.00
N ARG A 72 1.83 -1.20 14.93
CA ARG A 72 1.49 -2.61 14.72
C ARG A 72 0.43 -2.77 13.63
N ASP A 73 -0.62 -1.94 13.65
CA ASP A 73 -1.68 -2.03 12.66
C ASP A 73 -1.20 -1.65 11.26
N LEU A 74 -0.43 -0.58 11.14
CA LEU A 74 0.12 -0.17 9.84
C LEU A 74 1.04 -1.23 9.25
N ARG A 75 1.79 -1.96 10.09
CA ARG A 75 2.58 -3.11 9.65
C ARG A 75 1.67 -4.22 9.12
N GLY A 76 0.65 -4.60 9.87
CA GLY A 76 -0.31 -5.63 9.43
C GLY A 76 -1.02 -5.27 8.12
N ILE A 77 -1.45 -4.01 7.96
CA ILE A 77 -2.09 -3.52 6.74
C ILE A 77 -1.11 -3.57 5.55
N ARG A 78 0.16 -3.20 5.75
CA ARG A 78 1.20 -3.26 4.70
C ARG A 78 1.54 -4.70 4.31
N ASP A 79 1.64 -5.60 5.28
CA ASP A 79 1.90 -7.01 5.03
C ASP A 79 0.75 -7.64 4.22
N GLU A 80 -0.51 -7.35 4.59
CA GLU A 80 -1.68 -7.79 3.83
C GLU A 80 -1.70 -7.17 2.43
N TRP A 81 -1.37 -5.88 2.29
CA TRP A 81 -1.28 -5.18 1.01
C TRP A 81 -0.28 -5.88 0.08
N ASP A 82 0.92 -6.16 0.57
CA ASP A 82 1.97 -6.82 -0.21
C ASP A 82 1.55 -8.24 -0.61
N GLN A 83 0.97 -9.03 0.30
CA GLN A 83 0.44 -10.35 -0.03
C GLN A 83 -0.64 -10.31 -1.11
N LYS A 84 -1.54 -9.31 -1.07
CA LYS A 84 -2.60 -9.16 -2.08
C LYS A 84 -2.03 -8.76 -3.44
N LYS A 85 -1.05 -7.85 -3.47
CA LYS A 85 -0.36 -7.47 -4.72
C LYS A 85 0.38 -8.66 -5.32
N GLU A 86 1.09 -9.44 -4.51
CA GLU A 86 1.78 -10.65 -4.98
C GLU A 86 0.79 -11.68 -5.55
N LYS A 87 -0.35 -11.89 -4.90
CA LYS A 87 -1.41 -12.75 -5.44
C LYS A 87 -1.97 -12.22 -6.76
N ALA A 88 -2.17 -10.91 -6.89
CA ALA A 88 -2.65 -10.31 -8.14
C ALA A 88 -1.62 -10.41 -9.28
N ARG A 89 -0.31 -10.38 -8.97
CA ARG A 89 0.77 -10.56 -9.96
C ARG A 89 0.92 -12.03 -10.41
N ASN A 90 0.75 -12.96 -9.48
CA ASN A 90 0.98 -14.39 -9.72
C ASN A 90 -0.30 -15.17 -10.08
N GLY A 91 -1.48 -14.60 -9.82
CA GLY A 91 -2.78 -15.11 -10.24
C GLY A 91 -3.09 -14.64 -11.66
N GLY A 92 -2.68 -15.43 -12.64
CA GLY A 92 -2.95 -15.24 -14.06
C GLY A 92 -2.75 -16.56 -14.79
#